data_AF-A0A4Y2JQV8-F1
#
_entry.id   AF-A0A4Y2JQV8-F1
#
_cell.length_a   1.000
_cell.length_b   1.000
_cell.length_c   1.000
_cell.angle_alpha   90.00
_cell.angle_beta   90.00
_cell.angle_gamma   90.00
#
_symmetry.space_group_name_H-M   'P 1'
#
loop_
_entity.id
_entity.type
_entity.pdbx_description
1 polymer ?
#
loop_
_entity_poly.entity_id
_entity_poly.type
_entity_poly.pdbx_seq_one_letter_code
_entity_poly.pdbx_strand_id
1 'polypeptide(L)'
;MAKSEGFEFSSIETVTRKRPAEFLIDSSATTHICNQKVWFSNFKPIYPTEVLVGERVCSNEAVGVEDVKFIVLEIKVETNLKKLIIST
;
A
#
# COMPACT_ATOMS: atom_id res chain seq x y z
N MET A 1 13.21 2.63 43.94
CA MET A 1 11.88 3.22 43.70
C MET A 1 12.09 4.68 43.29
N ALA A 2 11.84 5.02 42.03
CA ALA A 2 11.84 6.40 41.56
C ALA A 2 10.40 6.78 41.20
N LYS A 3 9.97 7.92 41.72
CA LYS A 3 8.61 8.48 41.69
C LYS A 3 8.35 9.07 40.30
N SER A 4 7.20 8.72 39.71
CA SER A 4 6.72 9.29 38.45
C SER A 4 6.20 10.70 38.66
N GLU A 5 6.70 11.65 37.89
CA GLU A 5 6.02 12.95 37.69
C GLU A 5 5.45 12.94 36.27
N GLY A 6 4.14 13.20 36.19
CA GLY A 6 3.33 13.06 34.99
C GLY A 6 3.72 14.08 33.94
N PHE A 7 3.83 13.61 32.70
CA PHE A 7 3.97 14.47 31.53
C PHE A 7 2.57 14.85 31.05
N GLU A 8 2.25 16.14 31.14
CA GLU A 8 0.98 16.72 30.75
C GLU A 8 0.89 16.75 29.21
N PHE A 9 -0.11 16.09 28.63
CA PHE A 9 -0.37 16.14 27.19
C PHE A 9 -1.10 17.45 26.87
N SER A 10 -0.39 18.45 26.33
CA SER A 10 -1.05 19.55 25.61
C SER A 10 -1.58 19.00 24.29
N SER A 11 -2.90 19.13 24.05
CA SER A 11 -3.62 18.67 22.87
C SER A 11 -2.81 18.85 21.57
N ILE A 12 -2.23 17.76 21.08
CA ILE A 12 -1.60 17.72 19.76
C ILE A 12 -2.74 17.65 18.77
N GLU A 13 -3.08 18.77 18.15
CA GLU A 13 -3.89 18.77 16.94
C GLU A 13 -3.20 17.92 15.89
N THR A 14 -3.83 16.81 15.53
CA THR A 14 -3.33 15.85 14.55
C THR A 14 -3.36 16.48 13.16
N VAL A 15 -2.32 17.24 12.81
CA VAL A 15 -2.07 17.65 11.43
C VAL A 15 -1.71 16.39 10.65
N THR A 16 -2.73 15.75 10.09
CA THR A 16 -2.58 14.65 9.13
C THR A 16 -2.08 15.24 7.82
N ARG A 17 -0.78 15.53 7.76
CA ARG A 17 -0.07 15.73 6.49
C ARG A 17 -0.15 14.41 5.74
N LYS A 18 -1.16 14.26 4.86
CA LYS A 18 -1.25 13.15 3.91
C LYS A 18 0.05 13.15 3.12
N ARG A 19 0.98 12.25 3.46
CA ARG A 19 2.10 11.95 2.57
C ARG A 19 1.48 11.52 1.24
N PRO A 20 1.99 12.00 0.09
CA PRO A 20 1.64 11.38 -1.18
C PRO A 20 1.93 9.90 -1.00
N ALA A 21 0.99 9.09 -1.42
CA ALA A 21 1.12 7.67 -1.18
C ALA A 21 2.15 7.12 -2.17
N GLU A 22 3.13 6.43 -1.61
CA GLU A 22 4.34 6.00 -2.30
C GLU A 22 4.33 4.48 -2.43
N PHE A 23 4.96 3.98 -3.49
CA PHE A 23 5.22 2.55 -3.64
C PHE A 23 6.56 2.21 -3.02
N LEU A 24 6.60 1.12 -2.25
CA LEU A 24 7.85 0.51 -1.81
C LEU A 24 8.38 -0.39 -2.93
N ILE A 25 9.60 -0.12 -3.40
CA ILE A 25 10.28 -0.95 -4.38
C ILE A 25 10.96 -2.10 -3.64
N ASP A 26 10.41 -3.31 -3.78
CA ASP A 26 10.96 -4.54 -3.23
C ASP A 26 11.36 -5.46 -4.38
N SER A 27 12.67 -5.74 -4.50
CA SER A 27 13.21 -6.63 -5.54
C SER A 27 12.75 -8.08 -5.37
N SER A 28 12.29 -8.47 -4.19
CA SER A 28 11.79 -9.82 -3.91
C SER A 28 10.30 -9.96 -4.23
N ALA A 29 9.58 -8.86 -4.38
CA ALA A 29 8.16 -8.87 -4.70
C ALA A 29 7.94 -9.28 -6.17
N THR A 30 7.15 -10.32 -6.38
CA THR A 30 6.79 -10.81 -7.73
C THR A 30 5.52 -10.17 -8.27
N THR A 31 4.74 -9.53 -7.41
CA THR A 31 3.46 -8.87 -7.73
C THR A 31 3.37 -7.59 -6.92
N HIS A 32 2.75 -6.55 -7.49
CA HIS A 32 2.51 -5.32 -6.75
C HIS A 32 1.17 -5.40 -6.01
N ILE A 33 1.13 -4.82 -4.82
CA ILE A 33 -0.05 -4.83 -3.95
C ILE A 33 -0.38 -3.38 -3.57
N CYS A 34 -1.66 -3.02 -3.61
CA CYS A 34 -2.14 -1.68 -3.31
C CYS A 34 -3.48 -1.73 -2.56
N ASN A 35 -3.71 -0.83 -1.61
CA ASN A 35 -5.03 -0.68 -0.95
C ASN A 35 -5.85 0.50 -1.55
N GLN A 36 -5.26 1.26 -2.48
CA GLN A 36 -5.83 2.52 -2.97
C GLN A 36 -6.59 2.30 -4.28
N LYS A 37 -7.76 1.65 -4.18
CA LYS A 37 -8.66 1.38 -5.32
C LYS A 37 -8.93 2.61 -6.19
N VAL A 38 -9.03 3.79 -5.58
CA VAL A 38 -9.35 5.06 -6.25
C VAL A 38 -8.28 5.55 -7.23
N TRP A 39 -7.09 4.95 -7.24
CA TRP A 39 -6.03 5.30 -8.19
C TRP A 39 -6.19 4.63 -9.56
N PHE A 40 -7.08 3.65 -9.67
CA PHE A 40 -7.24 2.86 -10.88
C PHE A 40 -8.51 3.29 -11.60
N SER A 41 -8.34 3.88 -12.79
CA SER A 41 -9.45 4.27 -13.67
C SER A 41 -10.19 3.07 -14.25
N ASN A 42 -9.50 1.94 -14.44
CA ASN A 42 -10.02 0.74 -15.11
C ASN A 42 -10.15 -0.47 -14.19
N PHE A 43 -10.27 -0.26 -12.88
CA PHE A 43 -10.37 -1.32 -11.88
C PHE A 43 -11.27 -2.49 -12.30
N LYS A 44 -10.69 -3.69 -12.44
CA LYS A 44 -11.45 -4.93 -12.68
C LYS A 44 -11.75 -5.61 -11.34
N PRO A 45 -13.00 -5.55 -10.84
CA PRO A 45 -13.38 -6.28 -9.64
C PRO A 45 -13.21 -7.78 -9.84
N ILE A 46 -12.81 -8.47 -8.78
CA ILE A 46 -12.89 -9.93 -8.68
C ILE A 46 -13.74 -10.31 -7.48
N TYR A 47 -14.16 -11.58 -7.41
CA TYR A 47 -14.74 -12.09 -6.17
C TYR A 47 -13.66 -12.02 -5.07
N PRO A 48 -14.00 -11.59 -3.85
CA PRO A 48 -13.16 -11.72 -2.66
C PRO A 48 -12.34 -13.01 -2.65
N THR A 49 -11.04 -12.86 -2.90
CA THR A 49 -10.13 -14.01 -3.05
C THR A 49 -9.02 -13.90 -2.03
N GLU A 50 -8.86 -14.93 -1.21
CA GLU A 50 -7.74 -14.99 -0.27
C GLU A 50 -6.41 -15.04 -1.03
N VAL A 51 -5.51 -14.13 -0.68
CA VAL A 51 -4.14 -14.05 -1.21
C VAL A 51 -3.15 -14.11 -0.07
N LEU A 52 -2.09 -14.89 -0.26
CA LEU A 52 -0.97 -14.93 0.67
C LEU A 52 -0.01 -13.79 0.32
N VAL A 53 0.28 -12.94 1.30
CA VAL A 53 1.14 -11.76 1.12
C VAL A 53 2.34 -11.88 2.04
N GLY A 54 3.55 -11.92 1.46
CA GLY A 54 4.79 -12.09 2.22
C GLY A 54 5.00 -13.54 2.64
N GLU A 55 5.34 -13.76 3.91
CA GLU A 55 5.53 -15.11 4.46
C GLU A 55 4.18 -15.86 4.53
N ARG A 56 4.20 -17.19 4.38
CA ARG A 56 3.01 -18.06 4.19
C ARG A 56 1.95 -18.03 5.31
N VAL A 57 2.12 -17.19 6.33
CA VAL A 57 1.24 -17.03 7.49
C VAL A 57 0.36 -15.79 7.42
N CYS A 58 0.59 -14.89 6.46
CA CYS A 58 -0.20 -13.67 6.30
C CYS A 58 -1.15 -13.83 5.10
N SER A 59 -2.46 -13.84 5.37
CA SER A 59 -3.49 -13.80 4.34
C SER A 59 -4.24 -12.47 4.34
N ASN A 60 -4.56 -12.01 3.14
CA ASN A 60 -5.34 -10.81 2.86
C ASN A 60 -6.41 -11.14 1.82
N GLU A 61 -7.41 -10.28 1.67
CA GLU A 61 -8.45 -10.43 0.66
C GLU A 61 -8.19 -9.54 -0.54
N ALA A 62 -8.02 -10.13 -1.72
CA ALA A 62 -7.96 -9.40 -2.98
C ALA A 62 -9.37 -9.16 -3.54
N VAL A 63 -9.65 -7.91 -3.89
CA VAL A 63 -10.96 -7.46 -4.41
C VAL A 63 -10.92 -6.96 -5.85
N GLY A 64 -9.72 -6.81 -6.42
CA GLY A 64 -9.55 -6.50 -7.84
C GLY A 64 -8.13 -6.66 -8.33
N VAL A 65 -8.01 -6.66 -9.65
CA VAL A 65 -6.73 -6.78 -10.37
C VAL A 65 -6.68 -5.73 -11.46
N GLU A 66 -5.52 -5.14 -11.71
CA GLU A 66 -5.34 -4.22 -12.83
C GLU A 66 -3.95 -4.30 -13.45
N ASP A 67 -3.87 -4.00 -14.75
CA ASP A 67 -2.61 -3.74 -15.45
C ASP A 67 -2.31 -2.24 -15.39
N VAL A 68 -1.22 -1.88 -14.73
CA VAL A 68 -0.91 -0.48 -14.41
C VAL A 68 0.43 -0.11 -15.02
N LYS A 69 0.45 1.00 -15.75
CA LYS A 69 1.68 1.61 -16.26
C LYS A 69 2.24 2.53 -15.19
N PHE A 70 3.50 2.32 -14.82
CA PHE A 70 4.22 3.17 -13.88
C PHE A 70 5.23 4.02 -14.62
N ILE A 71 5.36 5.28 -14.20
CA ILE A 71 6.38 6.20 -14.68
C ILE A 71 7.26 6.53 -13.48
N VAL A 72 8.52 6.08 -13.51
CA VAL A 72 9.51 6.49 -12.51
C VAL A 72 10.01 7.86 -12.93
N LEU A 73 9.78 8.89 -12.11
CA LEU A 73 10.07 10.29 -12.49
C LEU A 73 11.56 10.62 -12.41
N GLU A 74 12.30 9.95 -11.52
CA GLU A 74 13.72 10.25 -11.25
C GLU A 74 14.66 9.55 -12.25
N ILE A 75 14.20 8.45 -12.84
CA ILE A 75 14.88 7.71 -13.90
C ILE A 75 13.83 7.53 -14.97
N LYS A 76 13.90 8.27 -16.08
CA LYS A 76 12.86 8.39 -17.12
C LYS A 76 12.66 7.08 -17.91
N VAL A 77 12.29 6.02 -17.21
CA VAL A 77 12.09 4.65 -17.67
C VAL A 77 10.62 4.33 -17.47
N GLU A 78 9.98 3.92 -18.56
CA GLU A 78 8.63 3.40 -18.53
C GLU A 78 8.69 1.90 -18.27
N THR A 79 7.88 1.43 -17.33
CA THR A 79 7.72 -0.01 -17.09
C THR A 79 6.25 -0.39 -17.07
N ASN A 80 5.94 -1.52 -17.67
CA ASN A 80 4.60 -2.13 -17.65
C ASN A 80 4.62 -3.26 -16.64
N LEU A 81 3.71 -3.20 -15.67
CA LEU A 81 3.58 -4.23 -14.67
C LEU A 81 2.39 -5.11 -15.02
N LYS A 82 2.66 -6.43 -15.05
CA LYS A 82 1.72 -7.44 -15.56
C LYS A 82 0.61 -7.81 -14.58
N LYS A 83 0.67 -7.30 -13.33
CA LYS A 83 -0.36 -7.53 -12.32
C LYS A 83 -0.21 -6.62 -11.10
N LEU A 84 -1.24 -5.85 -10.81
CA LEU A 84 -1.45 -5.23 -9.51
C LEU A 84 -2.63 -5.91 -8.82
N ILE A 85 -2.45 -6.29 -7.55
CA ILE A 85 -3.53 -6.81 -6.70
C ILE A 85 -3.99 -5.70 -5.77
N ILE A 86 -5.31 -5.52 -5.67
CA ILE A 86 -5.90 -4.61 -4.71
C ILE A 86 -6.47 -5.41 -3.56
N SER A 87 -5.94 -5.20 -2.36
CA SER A 87 -6.37 -5.87 -1.15
C SER A 87 -6.79 -4.87 -0.08
N THR A 88 -7.89 -5.16 0.61
CA THR A 88 -8.39 -4.37 1.73
C THR A 88 -7.85 -4.84 3.06
#